data_AF-A0A3M8GBM5-F1
#
_entry.id   AF-A0A3M8GBM5-F1
#
_cell.length_a   1.000
_cell.length_b   1.000
_cell.length_c   1.000
_cell.angle_alpha   90.00
_cell.angle_beta   90.00
_cell.angle_gamma   90.00
#
_symmetry.space_group_name_H-M   'P 1'
#
loop_
_entity.id
_entity.type
_entity.pdbx_description
1 polymer ?
#
loop_
_entity_poly.entity_id
_entity_poly.type
_entity_poly.pdbx_seq_one_letter_code
_entity_poly.pdbx_strand_id
1 'polypeptide(L)'
;MEKYSIEPYKDNASFENDFRKEEAYLRAKKRVEAISGFYWHLASYIIVNIFLILLIGFNAGFSGFGPYATAFFWGIGLVFHFIGVFGFNFLLGKNWEQRKIEEYMEKEREKYNEFNSHE
;
A
#
# COMPACT_ATOMS: atom_id res chain seq x y z
N MET A 1 48.00 -2.33 -32.09
CA MET A 1 46.84 -3.25 -32.05
C MET A 1 46.17 -3.04 -30.71
N GLU A 2 45.01 -2.39 -30.71
CA GLU A 2 44.24 -2.11 -29.51
C GLU A 2 43.63 -3.43 -29.01
N LYS A 3 43.94 -3.83 -27.78
CA LYS A 3 43.38 -5.05 -27.20
C LYS A 3 41.96 -4.76 -26.74
N TYR A 4 40.98 -5.14 -27.54
CA TYR A 4 39.58 -5.11 -27.13
C TYR A 4 39.36 -6.10 -25.98
N SER A 5 39.07 -5.58 -24.79
CA SER A 5 38.57 -6.37 -23.67
C SER A 5 37.11 -6.68 -23.94
N ILE A 6 36.83 -7.91 -24.40
CA ILE A 6 35.46 -8.40 -24.54
C ILE A 6 34.88 -8.57 -23.12
N GLU A 7 33.83 -7.83 -22.79
CA GLU A 7 33.06 -8.09 -21.56
C GLU A 7 32.52 -9.53 -21.62
N PRO A 8 32.70 -10.33 -20.56
CA PRO A 8 32.25 -11.72 -20.57
C PRO A 8 30.73 -11.77 -20.73
N TYR A 9 30.25 -12.64 -21.63
CA TYR A 9 28.83 -12.86 -21.87
C TYR A 9 28.13 -13.19 -20.55
N LYS A 10 27.24 -12.30 -20.09
CA LYS A 10 26.40 -12.55 -18.92
C LYS A 10 25.51 -13.76 -19.21
N ASP A 11 25.66 -14.80 -18.41
CA ASP A 11 24.79 -15.97 -18.49
C ASP A 11 23.34 -15.59 -18.16
N ASN A 12 22.41 -16.45 -18.56
CA ASN A 12 20.99 -16.28 -18.29
C ASN A 12 20.68 -16.14 -16.80
N ALA A 13 21.42 -16.83 -15.92
CA ALA A 13 21.24 -16.78 -14.48
C ALA A 13 21.57 -15.39 -13.88
N SER A 14 22.63 -14.73 -14.34
CA SER A 14 23.02 -13.40 -13.89
C SER A 14 22.07 -12.32 -14.40
N PHE A 15 21.60 -12.44 -15.65
CA PHE A 15 20.56 -11.59 -16.22
C PHE A 15 19.31 -11.67 -15.36
N GLU A 16 18.76 -12.87 -15.15
CA GLU A 16 17.52 -13.06 -14.38
C GLU A 16 17.61 -12.57 -12.93
N ASN A 17 18.77 -12.70 -12.29
CA ASN A 17 19.02 -12.12 -10.97
C ASN A 17 19.01 -10.59 -10.98
N ASP A 18 19.59 -9.94 -11.99
CA ASP A 18 19.58 -8.48 -12.13
C ASP A 18 18.15 -7.96 -12.40
N PHE A 19 17.36 -8.62 -13.25
CA PHE A 19 15.93 -8.26 -13.45
C PHE A 19 15.14 -8.35 -12.14
N ARG A 20 15.29 -9.44 -11.39
CA ARG A 20 14.60 -9.61 -10.10
C ARG A 20 14.98 -8.54 -9.09
N LYS A 21 16.26 -8.13 -9.05
CA LYS A 21 16.72 -7.04 -8.17
C LYS A 21 16.14 -5.70 -8.60
N GLU A 22 16.10 -5.42 -9.90
CA GLU A 22 15.55 -4.18 -10.43
C GLU A 22 14.04 -4.08 -10.20
N GLU A 23 13.28 -5.16 -10.43
CA GLU A 23 11.86 -5.22 -10.09
C GLU A 23 11.59 -5.01 -8.60
N ALA A 24 12.38 -5.65 -7.73
CA ALA A 24 12.26 -5.49 -6.28
C ALA A 24 12.57 -4.04 -5.86
N TYR A 25 13.59 -3.43 -6.46
CA TYR A 25 13.95 -2.02 -6.23
C TYR A 25 12.83 -1.08 -6.69
N LEU A 26 12.31 -1.26 -7.90
CA LEU A 26 11.20 -0.46 -8.43
C LEU A 26 9.95 -0.57 -7.57
N ARG A 27 9.62 -1.77 -7.09
CA ARG A 27 8.51 -2.00 -6.16
C ARG A 27 8.74 -1.27 -4.83
N ALA A 28 9.93 -1.37 -4.26
CA ALA A 28 10.28 -0.67 -3.02
C ALA A 28 10.21 0.85 -3.20
N LYS A 29 10.74 1.39 -4.31
CA LYS A 29 10.70 2.81 -4.64
C LYS A 29 9.26 3.34 -4.75
N LYS A 30 8.41 2.67 -5.54
CA LYS A 30 6.98 3.02 -5.66
C LYS A 30 6.28 3.05 -4.30
N ARG A 31 6.63 2.11 -3.42
CA ARG A 31 6.07 2.05 -2.07
C ARG A 31 6.49 3.25 -1.22
N VAL A 32 7.76 3.65 -1.28
CA VAL A 32 8.28 4.83 -0.57
C VAL A 32 7.64 6.12 -1.09
N GLU A 33 7.49 6.25 -2.41
CA GLU A 33 6.80 7.40 -3.03
C GLU A 33 5.34 7.49 -2.57
N ALA A 34 4.61 6.36 -2.55
CA ALA A 34 3.22 6.32 -2.07
C ALA A 34 3.10 6.70 -0.59
N ILE A 35 3.99 6.18 0.27
CA ILE A 35 4.05 6.52 1.69
C ILE A 35 4.32 8.02 1.87
N SER A 36 5.27 8.57 1.11
CA SER A 36 5.63 10.00 1.17
C SER A 36 4.46 10.89 0.72
N GLY A 37 3.77 10.50 -0.36
CA GLY A 37 2.57 11.18 -0.84
C GLY A 37 1.44 11.16 0.19
N PHE A 38 1.24 10.05 0.89
CA PHE A 38 0.28 9.97 1.99
C PHE A 38 0.62 10.94 3.13
N TYR A 39 1.89 11.01 3.55
CA TYR A 39 2.31 11.95 4.60
C TYR A 39 2.06 13.41 4.21
N TRP A 40 2.30 13.77 2.93
CA TRP A 40 2.02 15.11 2.45
C TRP A 40 0.51 15.45 2.48
N HIS A 41 -0.32 14.48 2.08
CA HIS A 41 -1.77 14.60 2.15
C HIS A 41 -2.27 14.70 3.60
N LEU A 42 -1.72 13.88 4.51
CA LEU A 42 -2.03 13.92 5.94
C LEU A 42 -1.63 15.25 6.58
N ALA A 43 -0.44 15.76 6.28
CA ALA A 43 0.03 17.06 6.78
C ALA A 43 -0.91 18.18 6.32
N SER A 44 -1.24 18.19 5.02
CA SER A 44 -2.19 19.15 4.44
C SER A 44 -3.57 19.04 5.09
N TYR A 45 -4.07 17.82 5.31
CA TYR A 45 -5.31 17.56 6.01
C TYR A 45 -5.31 18.17 7.42
N ILE A 46 -4.25 17.95 8.21
CA ILE A 46 -4.17 18.47 9.58
C ILE A 46 -4.14 20.01 9.58
N ILE A 47 -3.25 20.61 8.78
CA ILE A 47 -3.06 22.07 8.76
C ILE A 47 -4.34 22.77 8.32
N VAL A 48 -4.95 22.33 7.22
CA VAL A 48 -6.16 22.96 6.66
C VAL A 48 -7.36 22.78 7.60
N ASN A 49 -7.55 21.59 8.18
CA ASN A 49 -8.70 21.37 9.08
C ASN A 49 -8.56 22.13 10.39
N ILE A 50 -7.36 22.24 10.97
CA ILE A 50 -7.14 23.10 12.15
C ILE A 50 -7.50 24.54 11.81
N PHE A 51 -7.02 25.05 10.67
CA PHE A 51 -7.33 26.41 10.22
C PHE A 51 -8.84 26.62 10.04
N LEU A 52 -9.54 25.69 9.38
CA LEU A 52 -10.99 25.78 9.17
C LEU A 52 -11.80 25.68 10.48
N ILE A 53 -11.44 24.76 11.36
CA ILE A 53 -12.13 24.59 12.66
C ILE A 53 -11.98 25.86 13.49
N LEU A 54 -10.79 26.45 13.55
CA LEU A 54 -10.56 27.71 14.26
C LEU A 54 -11.32 28.86 13.60
N LEU A 55 -11.23 29.00 12.28
CA LEU A 55 -11.92 30.06 11.53
C LEU A 55 -13.43 30.01 11.76
N ILE A 56 -14.05 28.85 11.55
CA ILE A 56 -15.50 28.69 11.69
C ILE A 56 -15.89 28.75 13.17
N GLY A 57 -15.12 28.12 14.07
CA GLY A 57 -15.41 28.10 15.49
C GLY A 57 -15.33 29.48 16.16
N PHE A 58 -14.40 30.34 15.74
CA PHE A 58 -14.33 31.72 16.23
C PHE A 58 -15.44 32.62 15.65
N ASN A 59 -15.96 32.33 14.46
CA ASN A 59 -17.01 33.15 13.83
C ASN A 59 -18.43 32.69 14.18
N ALA A 60 -18.66 31.38 14.28
CA ALA A 60 -19.99 30.76 14.40
C ALA A 60 -20.14 29.87 15.64
N GLY A 61 -19.08 29.71 16.45
CA GLY A 61 -19.07 28.87 17.64
C GLY A 61 -18.64 27.42 17.38
N PHE A 62 -18.12 26.76 18.42
CA PHE A 62 -17.62 25.37 18.38
C PHE A 62 -18.69 24.32 18.71
N SER A 63 -19.89 24.73 19.10
CA SER A 63 -20.92 23.81 19.61
C SER A 63 -21.65 23.02 18.53
N GLY A 64 -21.57 23.43 17.26
CA GLY A 64 -22.20 22.75 16.13
C GLY A 64 -21.29 21.74 15.43
N PHE A 65 -21.88 20.84 14.62
CA PHE A 65 -21.12 19.91 13.78
C PHE A 65 -20.47 20.59 12.57
N GLY A 66 -20.91 21.79 12.19
CA GLY A 66 -20.43 22.54 11.03
C GLY A 66 -18.90 22.69 10.93
N PRO A 67 -18.21 23.21 11.97
CA PRO A 67 -16.75 23.33 11.97
C PRO A 67 -16.02 22.00 11.75
N TYR A 68 -16.61 20.87 12.15
CA TYR A 68 -16.01 19.54 12.10
C TYR A 68 -16.42 18.74 10.86
N ALA A 69 -17.46 19.15 10.15
CA ALA A 69 -18.03 18.40 9.02
C ALA A 69 -16.99 18.17 7.92
N THR A 70 -16.24 19.22 7.55
CA THR A 70 -15.17 19.11 6.52
C THR A 70 -14.11 18.10 6.93
N ALA A 71 -13.64 18.16 8.17
CA ALA A 71 -12.66 17.21 8.70
C ALA A 71 -13.20 15.78 8.67
N PHE A 72 -14.46 15.59 9.09
CA PHE A 72 -15.07 14.27 9.12
C PHE A 72 -15.15 13.62 7.72
N PHE A 73 -15.72 14.32 6.73
CA PHE A 73 -15.89 13.76 5.39
C PHE A 73 -14.55 13.57 4.65
N TRP A 74 -13.60 14.52 4.78
CA TRP A 74 -12.24 14.32 4.25
C TRP A 74 -11.48 13.21 4.98
N GLY A 75 -11.72 13.05 6.28
CA GLY A 75 -11.11 11.99 7.09
C GLY A 75 -11.46 10.61 6.56
N ILE A 76 -12.68 10.40 6.06
CA ILE A 76 -13.07 9.13 5.40
C ILE A 76 -12.18 8.87 4.17
N GLY A 77 -11.99 9.87 3.31
CA GLY A 77 -11.10 9.74 2.14
C GLY A 77 -9.64 9.48 2.54
N LEU A 78 -9.17 10.13 3.61
CA LEU A 78 -7.85 9.91 4.17
C LEU A 78 -7.65 8.46 4.66
N VAL A 79 -8.66 7.88 5.30
CA VAL A 79 -8.64 6.47 5.73
C VAL A 79 -8.56 5.53 4.54
N PHE A 80 -9.33 5.76 3.47
CA PHE A 80 -9.22 4.94 2.26
C PHE A 80 -7.85 5.05 1.59
N HIS A 81 -7.27 6.26 1.54
CA HIS A 81 -5.91 6.45 1.02
C HIS A 81 -4.86 5.75 1.88
N PHE A 82 -5.01 5.80 3.21
CA PHE A 82 -4.17 5.06 4.14
C PHE A 82 -4.19 3.55 3.87
N ILE A 83 -5.38 2.97 3.71
CA ILE A 83 -5.55 1.55 3.39
C ILE A 83 -4.91 1.22 2.03
N GLY A 84 -5.04 2.09 1.03
CA GLY A 84 -4.41 1.89 -0.27
C GLY A 84 -2.88 1.89 -0.23
N VAL A 85 -2.28 2.76 0.60
CA VAL A 85 -0.82 2.93 0.68
C VAL A 85 -0.15 1.89 1.59
N PHE A 86 -0.73 1.63 2.76
CA PHE A 86 -0.16 0.69 3.74
C PHE A 86 -0.68 -0.73 3.57
N GLY A 87 -1.78 -0.90 2.82
CA GLY A 87 -2.45 -2.16 2.61
C GLY A 87 -3.29 -2.59 3.82
N PHE A 88 -4.20 -3.54 3.59
CA PHE A 88 -4.97 -4.19 4.66
C PHE A 88 -4.08 -4.91 5.67
N ASN A 89 -2.86 -5.29 5.30
CA ASN A 89 -1.90 -5.93 6.20
C ASN A 89 -1.52 -5.07 7.41
N PHE A 90 -1.52 -3.73 7.29
CA PHE A 90 -1.28 -2.86 8.44
C PHE A 90 -2.45 -2.90 9.44
N LEU A 91 -3.69 -2.98 8.95
CA LEU A 91 -4.89 -2.97 9.79
C LEU A 91 -5.25 -4.36 10.37
N LEU A 92 -5.11 -5.41 9.57
CA LEU A 92 -5.53 -6.78 9.92
C LEU A 92 -4.37 -7.64 10.44
N GLY A 93 -3.14 -7.13 10.37
CA GLY A 93 -1.92 -7.81 10.79
C GLY A 93 -1.50 -8.93 9.83
N LYS A 94 -0.22 -9.29 9.89
CA LYS A 94 0.40 -10.34 9.06
C LYS A 94 -0.28 -11.71 9.18
N ASN A 95 -0.93 -11.96 10.32
CA ASN A 95 -1.69 -13.19 10.59
C ASN A 95 -2.92 -13.33 9.69
N TRP A 96 -3.53 -12.22 9.25
CA TRP A 96 -4.70 -12.27 8.36
C TRP A 96 -4.33 -12.79 6.97
N GLU A 97 -3.21 -12.31 6.42
CA GLU A 97 -2.72 -12.76 5.11
C GLU A 97 -2.37 -14.25 5.13
N GLN A 98 -1.65 -14.70 6.16
CA GLN A 98 -1.32 -16.13 6.31
C GLN A 98 -2.57 -17.00 6.44
N ARG A 99 -3.54 -16.60 7.28
CA ARG A 99 -4.81 -17.33 7.40
C ARG A 99 -5.56 -17.41 6.09
N LYS A 100 -5.57 -16.35 5.29
CA LYS A 100 -6.26 -16.36 3.99
C LYS A 100 -5.57 -17.26 2.99
N ILE A 101 -4.24 -17.24 2.92
CA ILE A 101 -3.48 -18.18 2.09
C ILE A 101 -3.80 -19.62 2.50
N GLU A 102 -3.79 -19.91 3.80
CA GLU A 102 -4.08 -21.25 4.32
C GLU A 102 -5.50 -21.71 3.99
N GLU A 103 -6.49 -20.82 4.13
CA GLU A 103 -7.90 -21.07 3.76
C GLU A 103 -8.07 -21.29 2.25
N TYR A 104 -7.31 -20.60 1.39
CA TYR A 104 -7.31 -20.83 -0.05
C TYR A 104 -6.70 -22.19 -0.40
N MET A 105 -5.57 -22.55 0.21
CA MET A 105 -4.90 -23.83 -0.01
C MET A 105 -5.75 -25.02 0.46
N GLU A 106 -6.50 -24.84 1.56
CA GLU A 106 -7.44 -25.84 2.05
C GLU A 106 -8.60 -26.06 1.07
N LYS A 107 -9.21 -24.98 0.54
CA LYS A 107 -10.25 -25.07 -0.49
C LYS A 107 -9.77 -25.72 -1.78
N GLU A 108 -8.53 -25.48 -2.19
CA GLU A 108 -7.94 -26.17 -3.35
C GLU A 108 -7.73 -27.66 -3.09
N ARG A 109 -7.27 -28.04 -1.88
CA ARG A 109 -7.15 -29.44 -1.48
C ARG A 109 -8.50 -30.15 -1.44
N GLU A 110 -9.53 -29.52 -0.88
CA GLU A 110 -10.89 -30.07 -0.85
C GLU A 110 -11.41 -30.30 -2.28
N LYS A 111 -11.29 -29.32 -3.17
CA LYS A 111 -11.67 -29.48 -4.58
C LYS A 111 -10.91 -30.59 -5.29
N TYR A 112 -9.61 -30.71 -5.04
CA TYR A 112 -8.79 -31.77 -5.63
C TYR A 112 -9.22 -33.17 -5.15
N ASN A 113 -9.50 -33.30 -3.85
CA ASN A 113 -9.98 -34.56 -3.27
C ASN A 113 -11.40 -34.92 -3.74
N GLU A 114 -12.29 -33.94 -3.88
CA GLU A 114 -13.63 -34.14 -4.45
C GLU A 114 -13.54 -34.65 -5.90
N PHE A 115 -12.70 -34.02 -6.73
CA PHE A 115 -12.47 -34.45 -8.11
C PHE A 115 -11.97 -35.89 -8.21
N ASN A 116 -10.95 -36.27 -7.43
CA ASN A 116 -10.41 -37.64 -7.43
C ASN A 116 -11.32 -38.68 -6.75
N SER A 117 -12.35 -38.27 -6.00
CA SER A 117 -13.32 -39.19 -5.38
C SER A 117 -14.44 -39.61 -6.33
N HIS A 118 -14.56 -38.93 -7.47
CA HIS A 118 -15.56 -39.17 -8.52
C HIS A 118 -14.99 -39.84 -9.78
N GLU A 119 -13.70 -40.20 -9.79
CA GLU A 119 -13.01 -40.98 -10.83
C GLU A 119 -12.77 -42.43 -10.35
#